data_AF-A0A414NGK3-F1
#
_entry.id   AF-A0A414NGK3-F1
#
_cell.length_a   1.000
_cell.length_b   1.000
_cell.length_c   1.000
_cell.angle_alpha   90.00
_cell.angle_beta   90.00
_cell.angle_gamma   90.00
#
_symmetry.space_group_name_H-M   'P 1'
#
loop_
_entity.id
_entity.type
_entity.pdbx_description
1 polymer ?
#
loop_
_entity_poly.entity_id
_entity_poly.type
_entity_poly.pdbx_seq_one_letter_code
_entity_poly.pdbx_strand_id
1 'polypeptide(L)'
;MNSGFRRLMRKGLSKREKARLTNFTPTVFASNCNGGVMTHDLGLQFRSPTVNLFIRPGEFVRLLGNLHHYLYEAHFVAGGGCRLSRGYPR
;
A
#
# COMPACT_ATOMS: atom_id res chain seq x y z
N MET A 1 -8.80 19.06 13.67
CA MET A 1 -9.54 17.79 13.48
C MET A 1 -9.30 16.90 14.69
N ASN A 2 -10.32 16.68 15.55
CA ASN A 2 -10.16 15.95 16.80
C ASN A 2 -9.71 14.50 16.57
N SER A 3 -8.53 14.16 17.08
CA SER A 3 -7.91 12.84 17.00
C SER A 3 -8.80 11.72 17.59
N GLY A 4 -9.57 12.05 18.64
CA GLY A 4 -10.54 11.12 19.25
C GLY A 4 -11.70 10.75 18.33
N PHE A 5 -12.24 11.71 17.58
CA PHE A 5 -13.35 11.46 16.65
C PHE A 5 -12.94 10.53 15.51
N ARG A 6 -11.74 10.74 14.94
CA ARG A 6 -11.19 9.85 13.89
C ARG A 6 -11.00 8.42 14.41
N ARG A 7 -10.50 8.27 15.64
CA ARG A 7 -10.31 6.95 16.27
C ARG A 7 -11.63 6.22 16.48
N LEU A 8 -12.67 6.94 16.92
CA LEU A 8 -13.99 6.36 17.14
C LEU A 8 -14.64 5.89 15.83
N MET A 9 -14.62 6.76 14.80
CA MET A 9 -15.18 6.44 13.48
C MET A 9 -14.47 5.26 12.82
N ARG A 10 -13.12 5.20 12.88
CA ARG A 10 -12.35 4.06 12.37
C ARG A 10 -12.64 2.76 13.13
N LYS A 11 -12.79 2.81 14.45
CA LYS A 11 -13.18 1.64 15.24
C LYS A 11 -14.57 1.12 14.85
N GLY A 12 -15.53 1.99 14.55
CA GLY A 12 -16.87 1.60 14.09
C GLY A 12 -16.87 1.00 12.69
N LEU A 13 -16.19 1.65 11.74
CA LEU A 13 -16.10 1.20 10.35
C LEU A 13 -15.37 -0.16 10.24
N SER A 14 -14.20 -0.27 10.89
CA SER A 14 -13.42 -1.51 10.90
C SER A 14 -14.16 -2.70 11.51
N LYS A 15 -15.05 -2.50 12.50
CA LYS A 15 -15.87 -3.60 13.04
C LYS A 15 -16.83 -4.18 12.00
N ARG A 16 -17.49 -3.31 11.22
CA ARG A 16 -18.40 -3.73 10.15
C ARG A 16 -17.65 -4.41 9.01
N GLU A 17 -16.50 -3.87 8.63
CA GLU A 17 -15.66 -4.44 7.57
C GLU A 17 -15.07 -5.79 7.98
N LYS A 18 -14.57 -5.92 9.22
CA LYS A 18 -14.11 -7.20 9.77
C LYS A 18 -15.20 -8.25 9.80
N ALA A 19 -16.44 -7.88 10.14
CA ALA A 19 -17.57 -8.81 10.15
C ALA A 19 -17.93 -9.34 8.74
N ARG A 20 -17.63 -8.56 7.69
CA ARG A 20 -17.86 -8.95 6.28
C ARG A 20 -16.64 -9.61 5.64
N LEU A 21 -15.51 -9.67 6.34
CA LEU A 21 -14.27 -10.17 5.80
C LEU A 21 -14.31 -11.71 5.74
N THR A 22 -14.24 -12.25 4.54
CA THR A 22 -14.18 -13.70 4.29
C THR A 22 -12.78 -14.18 3.95
N ASN A 23 -11.92 -13.29 3.44
CA ASN A 23 -10.54 -13.58 3.10
C ASN A 23 -9.58 -12.93 4.12
N PHE A 24 -8.89 -13.76 4.91
CA PHE A 24 -7.95 -13.34 5.95
C PHE A 24 -6.49 -13.29 5.47
N THR A 25 -6.23 -13.70 4.22
CA THR A 25 -4.90 -13.69 3.62
C THR A 25 -4.87 -12.92 2.29
N PRO A 26 -5.43 -11.69 2.19
CA PRO A 26 -5.41 -10.95 0.95
C PRO A 26 -4.02 -10.38 0.64
N THR A 27 -3.72 -10.26 -0.64
CA THR A 27 -2.61 -9.45 -1.16
C THR A 27 -3.20 -8.20 -1.78
N VAL A 28 -2.93 -7.04 -1.18
CA VAL A 28 -3.52 -5.75 -1.60
C VAL A 28 -2.51 -4.95 -2.41
N PHE A 29 -2.78 -4.74 -3.69
CA PHE A 29 -2.02 -3.79 -4.51
C PHE A 29 -2.60 -2.39 -4.38
N ALA A 30 -1.74 -1.43 -4.04
CA ALA A 30 -2.12 -0.04 -3.86
C ALA A 30 -1.04 0.89 -4.43
N SER A 31 -1.46 2.02 -5.01
CA SER A 31 -0.55 3.03 -5.53
C SER A 31 0.09 3.89 -4.43
N ASN A 32 -0.43 3.85 -3.21
CA ASN A 32 0.10 4.58 -2.07
C ASN A 32 -0.09 3.82 -0.75
N CYS A 33 0.21 4.48 0.38
CA CYS A 33 0.13 3.89 1.71
C CYS A 33 -1.29 3.53 2.19
N ASN A 34 -2.35 3.90 1.47
CA ASN A 34 -3.73 3.56 1.82
C ASN A 34 -3.95 2.05 1.97
N GLY A 35 -3.29 1.23 1.13
CA GLY A 35 -3.38 -0.22 1.18
C GLY A 35 -2.86 -0.77 2.51
N GLY A 36 -1.71 -0.26 2.96
CA GLY A 36 -1.12 -0.62 4.25
C GLY A 36 -1.99 -0.19 5.44
N VAL A 37 -2.55 1.03 5.39
CA VAL A 37 -3.46 1.52 6.44
C VAL A 37 -4.72 0.67 6.51
N MET A 38 -5.30 0.28 5.37
CA MET A 38 -6.48 -0.58 5.33
C MET A 38 -6.20 -1.96 5.92
N THR A 39 -5.12 -2.64 5.50
CA THR A 39 -4.76 -3.95 6.06
C THR A 39 -4.44 -3.86 7.55
N HIS A 40 -3.82 -2.77 8.00
CA HIS A 40 -3.55 -2.50 9.41
C HIS A 40 -4.84 -2.32 10.22
N ASP A 41 -5.77 -1.50 9.74
CA ASP A 41 -7.05 -1.26 10.43
C ASP A 41 -7.90 -2.55 10.51
N LEU A 42 -7.81 -3.41 9.49
CA LEU A 42 -8.41 -4.75 9.48
C LEU A 42 -7.67 -5.77 10.37
N GLY A 43 -6.46 -5.47 10.85
CA GLY A 43 -5.66 -6.39 11.65
C GLY A 43 -5.06 -7.55 10.84
N LEU A 44 -4.83 -7.34 9.56
CA LEU A 44 -4.27 -8.32 8.63
C LEU A 44 -2.76 -8.16 8.49
N GLN A 45 -2.07 -9.26 8.19
CA GLN A 45 -0.65 -9.24 7.87
C GLN A 45 -0.39 -8.52 6.54
N PHE A 46 0.73 -7.79 6.46
CA PHE A 46 1.19 -7.18 5.21
C PHE A 46 1.71 -8.26 4.26
N ARG A 47 0.90 -8.65 3.28
CA ARG A 47 1.23 -9.65 2.25
C ARG A 47 1.37 -9.06 0.85
N SER A 48 1.73 -7.78 0.76
CA SER A 48 1.84 -7.05 -0.50
C SER A 48 3.22 -6.44 -0.68
N PRO A 49 3.79 -6.47 -1.90
CA PRO A 49 5.04 -5.78 -2.22
C PRO A 49 4.86 -4.26 -2.32
N THR A 50 3.62 -3.73 -2.32
CA THR A 50 3.34 -2.28 -2.47
C THR A 50 3.14 -1.56 -1.14
N VAL A 51 3.59 -2.12 -0.03
CA VAL A 51 3.45 -1.50 1.30
C VAL A 51 4.49 -0.39 1.48
N ASN A 52 4.04 0.77 1.98
CA ASN A 52 4.88 1.96 2.18
C ASN A 52 5.54 2.50 0.89
N LEU A 53 4.94 2.23 -0.26
CA LEU A 53 5.39 2.77 -1.55
C LEU A 53 4.40 3.81 -2.07
N PHE A 54 4.92 4.75 -2.87
CA PHE A 54 4.13 5.64 -3.70
C PHE A 54 4.51 5.41 -5.16
N ILE A 55 3.58 4.85 -5.93
CA ILE A 55 3.73 4.58 -7.36
C ILE A 55 2.86 5.60 -8.08
N ARG A 56 3.45 6.30 -9.06
CA ARG A 56 2.70 7.26 -9.86
C ARG A 56 1.54 6.57 -10.57
N PRO A 57 0.36 7.20 -10.71
CA PRO A 57 -0.82 6.52 -11.25
C PRO A 57 -0.60 5.81 -12.60
N GLY A 58 0.11 6.44 -13.54
CA GLY A 58 0.41 5.82 -14.84
C GLY A 58 1.27 4.56 -14.72
N GLU A 59 2.30 4.59 -13.89
CA GLU A 59 3.18 3.44 -13.62
C GLU A 59 2.46 2.34 -12.83
N PHE A 60 1.53 2.73 -11.95
CA PHE A 60 0.71 1.77 -11.22
C PHE A 60 -0.21 0.99 -12.16
N VAL A 61 -0.84 1.65 -13.13
CA VAL A 61 -1.63 0.97 -14.17
C VAL A 61 -0.75 0.05 -15.03
N ARG A 62 0.46 0.49 -15.38
CA ARG A 62 1.44 -0.37 -16.09
C ARG A 62 1.81 -1.60 -15.29
N LEU A 63 2.11 -1.44 -13.99
CA LEU A 63 2.39 -2.54 -13.07
C LEU A 63 1.24 -3.56 -13.05
N LEU A 64 0.00 -3.08 -12.88
CA LEU A 64 -1.19 -3.94 -12.86
C LEU A 64 -1.44 -4.64 -14.21
N GLY A 65 -1.06 -4.01 -15.32
CA GLY A 65 -1.19 -4.59 -16.67
C GLY A 65 -0.25 -5.75 -16.94
N ASN A 66 0.86 -5.89 -16.20
CA ASN A 66 1.78 -7.01 -16.35
C ASN A 66 2.54 -7.33 -15.04
N LEU A 67 1.82 -7.78 -14.02
CA LEU A 67 2.39 -8.04 -12.70
C LEU A 67 3.56 -9.02 -12.72
N HIS A 68 3.49 -10.09 -13.54
CA HIS A 68 4.54 -11.11 -13.59
C HIS A 68 5.88 -10.51 -14.02
N HIS A 69 5.87 -9.75 -15.13
CA HIS A 69 7.05 -9.09 -15.64
C HIS A 69 7.67 -8.14 -14.59
N TYR A 70 6.86 -7.27 -13.99
CA TYR A 70 7.37 -6.27 -13.05
C TYR A 70 7.80 -6.83 -11.69
N LEU A 71 7.26 -7.98 -11.27
CA LEU A 71 7.60 -8.59 -9.97
C LEU A 71 8.73 -9.62 -10.05
N TYR A 72 8.88 -10.32 -11.18
CA TYR A 72 9.81 -11.44 -11.31
C TYR A 72 10.91 -11.23 -12.35
N GLU A 73 10.65 -10.43 -13.39
CA GLU A 73 11.59 -10.25 -14.51
C GLU A 73 12.28 -8.87 -14.48
N ALA A 74 11.70 -7.89 -13.80
CA ALA A 74 12.22 -6.53 -13.75
C ALA A 74 13.65 -6.49 -13.17
N HIS A 75 14.54 -5.81 -13.89
CA HIS A 75 15.91 -5.58 -13.46
C HIS A 75 16.00 -4.27 -12.69
N PHE A 76 16.84 -4.24 -11.65
CA PHE A 76 17.17 -3.00 -10.98
C PHE A 76 17.87 -2.05 -11.95
N VAL A 77 17.17 -1.00 -12.34
CA VAL A 77 17.78 0.14 -13.01
C VAL A 77 18.33 1.02 -11.90
N ALA A 78 19.64 1.06 -11.75
CA ALA A 78 20.29 2.01 -10.85
C ALA A 78 19.97 3.43 -11.35
N GLY A 79 18.94 4.06 -10.77
CA GLY A 79 18.72 5.48 -10.93
C GLY A 79 19.94 6.18 -10.35
N GLY A 80 20.65 6.97 -11.16
CA GLY A 80 21.82 7.72 -10.71
C GLY A 80 21.53 8.38 -9.37
N GLY A 81 22.24 7.92 -8.32
CA GLY A 81 22.05 8.45 -6.98
C GLY A 81 22.29 9.95 -7.00
N CYS A 82 21.39 10.74 -6.42
CA CYS A 82 21.61 12.17 -6.24
C CYS A 82 21.33 12.60 -4.80
N ARG A 83 22.45 12.82 -4.11
CA ARG A 83 22.75 13.77 -3.03
C ARG A 83 21.51 14.40 -2.36
N LEU A 84 21.15 13.85 -1.20
CA LEU A 84 20.03 14.33 -0.39
C LEU A 84 20.39 15.60 0.37
N SER A 85 19.81 16.73 -0.02
CA SER A 85 19.62 17.89 0.88
C SER A 85 18.22 17.91 1.51
N ARG A 86 17.22 17.22 0.92
CA ARG A 86 15.86 16.92 1.47
C ARG A 86 15.06 16.12 0.42
N GLY A 87 14.92 14.81 0.57
CA GLY A 87 14.15 13.99 -0.38
C GLY A 87 14.07 12.51 0.02
N TYR A 88 13.01 11.81 -0.41
CA TYR A 88 12.90 10.36 -0.21
C TYR A 88 13.84 9.61 -1.17
N PRO A 89 14.41 8.46 -0.77
CA PRO A 89 15.08 7.57 -1.72
C PRO A 89 14.05 7.17 -2.79
N ARG A 90 14.36 7.46 -4.05
CA ARG A 90 13.62 6.96 -5.20
C ARG A 90 14.14 5.60 -5.60
#